data_AF-A0A9E1W1G3-F1
#
_entry.id   AF-A0A9E1W1G3-F1
#
_cell.length_a   1.000
_cell.length_b   1.000
_cell.length_c   1.000
_cell.angle_alpha   90.00
_cell.angle_beta   90.00
_cell.angle_gamma   90.00
#
_symmetry.space_group_name_H-M   'P 1'
#
loop_
_entity.id
_entity.type
_entity.pdbx_description
1 polymer ?
#
loop_
_entity_poly.entity_id
_entity_poly.type
_entity_poly.pdbx_seq_one_letter_code
_entity_poly.pdbx_strand_id
1 'polypeptide(L)'
;MVKFCLECKNAFWGGQYCPKCPGEIELLDAALPENKKYLPELNVDVRPKYYARSSMLLSCFGFIMSLPLGAFIFLRGLSSSGNVALWGSVGIGTIIGVSWGCWYLAHKLFDKQMEDVEVEDKEPQLD
;
A
#
# COMPACT_ATOMS: atom_id res chain seq x y z
N MET A 1 -10.12 -17.61 -0.12
CA MET A 1 -11.17 -16.68 0.33
C MET A 1 -10.72 -16.07 1.64
N VAL A 2 -11.01 -14.78 1.88
CA VAL A 2 -10.64 -14.10 3.13
C VAL A 2 -11.64 -14.53 4.20
N LYS A 3 -11.11 -15.12 5.27
CA LYS A 3 -11.87 -15.54 6.44
C LYS A 3 -11.43 -14.75 7.66
N PHE A 4 -12.30 -14.56 8.63
CA PHE A 4 -11.99 -13.74 9.79
C PHE A 4 -12.43 -14.36 11.11
N CYS A 5 -11.68 -14.04 12.16
CA CYS A 5 -11.97 -14.46 13.53
C CYS A 5 -12.48 -13.24 14.32
N LEU A 6 -13.61 -13.40 15.02
CA LEU A 6 -14.22 -12.33 15.81
C LEU A 6 -13.41 -12.00 17.08
N GLU A 7 -12.74 -12.98 17.67
CA GLU A 7 -11.95 -12.74 18.89
C GLU A 7 -10.65 -12.00 18.63
N CYS A 8 -9.82 -12.50 17.70
CA CYS A 8 -8.52 -11.90 17.44
C CYS A 8 -8.54 -10.80 16.39
N LYS A 9 -9.72 -10.51 15.81
CA LYS A 9 -9.98 -9.49 14.77
C LYS A 9 -9.00 -9.54 13.58
N ASN A 10 -8.40 -10.71 13.31
CA ASN A 10 -7.45 -10.92 12.22
C ASN A 10 -8.14 -11.56 11.01
N ALA A 11 -7.68 -11.18 9.81
CA ALA A 11 -8.06 -11.82 8.55
C ALA A 11 -7.04 -12.87 8.11
N PHE A 12 -7.54 -14.04 7.72
CA PHE A 12 -6.78 -15.21 7.27
C PHE A 12 -7.15 -15.59 5.84
N TRP A 13 -6.18 -16.15 5.12
CA TRP A 13 -6.34 -16.59 3.74
C TRP A 13 -6.46 -18.12 3.70
N GLY A 14 -7.56 -18.68 4.20
CA GLY A 14 -7.82 -20.12 4.28
C GLY A 14 -7.87 -20.69 5.70
N GLY A 15 -8.19 -21.99 5.81
CA GLY A 15 -8.44 -22.69 7.08
C GLY A 15 -9.91 -22.71 7.50
N GLN A 16 -10.30 -23.61 8.41
CA GLN A 16 -11.62 -23.57 9.06
C GLN A 16 -11.56 -22.95 10.45
N TYR A 17 -10.42 -23.10 11.16
CA TYR A 17 -10.25 -22.64 12.53
C TYR A 17 -9.15 -21.59 12.67
N CYS A 18 -9.30 -20.70 13.65
CA CYS A 18 -8.29 -19.70 13.97
C CYS A 18 -7.01 -20.35 14.55
N PRO A 19 -5.82 -20.13 13.97
CA PRO A 19 -4.57 -20.69 14.49
C PRO A 19 -4.01 -19.94 15.71
N LYS A 20 -4.59 -18.79 16.08
CA LYS A 20 -4.09 -17.93 17.17
C LYS A 20 -4.90 -18.03 18.46
N CYS A 21 -6.19 -18.32 18.36
CA CYS A 21 -7.05 -18.38 19.54
C CYS A 21 -7.03 -19.80 20.15
N PRO A 22 -7.03 -19.93 21.49
CA PRO A 22 -7.24 -21.21 22.14
C PRO A 22 -8.72 -21.62 21.98
N GLY A 23 -8.96 -22.77 21.35
CA GLY A 23 -10.30 -23.23 20.98
C GLY A 23 -10.44 -23.26 19.46
N GLU A 24 -11.09 -24.30 18.94
CA GLU A 24 -11.37 -24.45 17.51
C GLU A 24 -12.44 -23.44 17.06
N ILE A 25 -12.08 -22.16 17.02
CA ILE A 25 -13.00 -21.08 16.66
C ILE A 25 -13.13 -21.02 15.16
N GLU A 26 -14.36 -21.21 14.68
CA GLU A 26 -14.67 -21.16 13.25
C GLU A 26 -14.41 -19.78 12.67
N LEU A 27 -13.72 -19.77 11.54
CA LEU A 27 -13.46 -18.55 10.78
C LEU A 27 -14.66 -18.23 9.89
N LEU A 28 -15.20 -17.03 10.03
CA LEU A 28 -16.31 -16.55 9.20
C LEU A 28 -15.80 -16.14 7.81
N ASP A 29 -16.49 -16.59 6.76
CA ASP A 29 -16.17 -16.18 5.39
C ASP A 29 -16.69 -14.76 5.11
N ALA A 30 -15.81 -13.86 4.66
CA ALA A 30 -16.17 -12.49 4.30
C ALA A 30 -17.02 -12.40 3.01
N ALA A 31 -17.10 -13.49 2.24
CA ALA A 31 -17.91 -13.57 1.02
C ALA A 31 -19.41 -13.73 1.32
N LEU A 32 -19.77 -14.22 2.52
CA LEU A 32 -21.18 -14.41 2.90
C LEU A 32 -21.83 -13.06 3.22
N PRO A 33 -23.03 -12.77 2.67
CA PRO A 33 -23.70 -11.48 2.86
C PRO A 33 -24.09 -11.22 4.32
N GLU A 34 -24.38 -12.27 5.09
CA GLU A 34 -24.73 -12.20 6.52
C GLU A 34 -23.57 -11.69 7.39
N ASN A 35 -22.34 -11.95 6.94
CA ASN A 35 -21.11 -11.60 7.65
C ASN A 35 -20.64 -10.17 7.36
N LYS A 36 -21.31 -9.47 6.44
CA LYS A 36 -20.97 -8.08 6.09
C LYS A 36 -21.14 -7.09 7.24
N LYS A 37 -21.97 -7.41 8.23
CA LYS A 37 -22.17 -6.60 9.44
C LYS A 37 -20.88 -6.42 10.26
N TYR A 38 -19.94 -7.36 10.17
CA TYR A 38 -18.67 -7.35 10.93
C TYR A 38 -17.48 -6.80 10.12
N LEU A 39 -17.70 -6.38 8.86
CA LEU A 39 -16.68 -5.75 8.03
C LEU A 39 -16.10 -4.42 8.56
N PRO A 40 -16.84 -3.52 9.22
CA PRO A 40 -16.27 -2.25 9.67
C PRO A 40 -15.15 -2.44 10.69
N GLU A 41 -15.28 -3.39 11.62
CA GLU A 41 -14.23 -3.72 12.60
C GLU A 41 -13.03 -4.44 11.96
N LEU A 42 -13.25 -5.12 10.84
CA LEU A 42 -12.21 -5.87 10.13
C LEU A 42 -11.41 -5.00 9.15
N ASN A 43 -11.88 -3.78 8.86
CA ASN A 43 -11.16 -2.84 8.02
C ASN A 43 -9.77 -2.53 8.60
N VAL A 44 -9.58 -2.63 9.91
CA VAL A 44 -8.31 -2.40 10.62
C VAL A 44 -7.17 -3.31 10.13
N ASP A 45 -7.43 -4.59 9.83
CA ASP A 45 -6.39 -5.53 9.36
C ASP A 45 -6.32 -5.63 7.83
N VAL A 46 -7.45 -5.39 7.16
CA VAL A 46 -7.56 -5.51 5.70
C VAL A 46 -7.04 -4.24 5.00
N ARG A 47 -7.40 -3.06 5.51
CA ARG A 47 -7.02 -1.76 4.95
C ARG A 47 -5.51 -1.62 4.83
N PRO A 48 -4.68 -1.89 5.87
CA PRO A 48 -3.22 -1.75 5.73
C PRO A 48 -2.64 -2.63 4.63
N LYS A 49 -3.14 -3.86 4.47
CA LYS A 49 -2.66 -4.80 3.44
C LYS A 49 -2.97 -4.33 2.02
N TYR A 50 -4.17 -3.78 1.79
CA TYR A 50 -4.54 -3.25 0.47
C TYR A 50 -3.84 -1.91 0.17
N TYR A 51 -3.69 -1.05 1.18
CA TYR A 51 -2.99 0.23 1.01
C TYR A 51 -1.46 0.09 0.88
N ALA A 52 -0.86 -0.93 1.50
CA ALA A 52 0.54 -1.28 1.27
C ALA A 52 0.76 -1.72 -0.20
N ARG A 53 -0.18 -2.48 -0.77
CA ARG A 53 -0.11 -2.88 -2.18
C ARG A 53 -0.31 -1.69 -3.13
N SER A 54 -1.24 -0.78 -2.83
CA SER A 54 -1.50 0.38 -3.68
C SER A 54 -0.33 1.39 -3.64
N SER A 55 0.27 1.63 -2.47
CA SER A 55 1.47 2.48 -2.34
C SER A 55 2.70 1.89 -3.04
N MET A 56 2.86 0.56 -3.02
CA MET A 56 3.87 -0.13 -3.82
C MET A 56 3.67 0.08 -5.33
N LEU A 57 2.43 0.01 -5.82
CA LEU A 57 2.13 0.27 -7.23
C LEU A 57 2.38 1.74 -7.61
N LEU A 58 2.02 2.69 -6.74
CA LEU A 58 2.21 4.11 -6.99
C LEU A 58 3.69 4.49 -7.10
N SER A 59 4.51 3.99 -6.17
CA SER A 59 5.97 4.19 -6.21
C SER A 59 6.61 3.54 -7.44
N CYS A 60 6.19 2.33 -7.80
CA CYS A 60 6.65 1.64 -9.01
C CYS A 60 6.28 2.42 -10.29
N PHE A 61 5.04 2.93 -10.37
CA PHE A 61 4.59 3.76 -11.48
C PHE A 61 5.42 5.05 -11.59
N GLY A 62 5.69 5.72 -10.47
CA GLY A 62 6.54 6.91 -10.43
C GLY A 62 7.95 6.65 -10.97
N PHE A 63 8.55 5.52 -10.60
CA PHE A 63 9.85 5.12 -11.11
C PHE A 63 9.82 4.87 -12.62
N ILE A 64 8.86 4.07 -13.11
CA ILE A 64 8.73 3.76 -14.55
C ILE A 64 8.53 5.03 -15.37
N MET A 65 7.72 5.97 -14.90
CA MET A 65 7.45 7.24 -15.59
C MET A 65 8.60 8.24 -15.49
N SER A 66 9.46 8.13 -14.48
CA SER A 66 10.64 9.00 -14.34
C SER A 66 11.70 8.74 -15.43
N LEU A 67 11.82 7.49 -15.91
CA LEU A 67 12.77 7.10 -16.95
C LEU A 67 12.53 7.79 -18.32
N PRO A 68 11.33 7.76 -18.92
CA PRO A 68 11.06 8.46 -20.17
C PRO A 68 11.18 9.99 -20.01
N LEU A 69 10.83 10.54 -18.84
CA LEU A 69 11.02 11.97 -18.56
C LEU A 69 12.50 12.36 -18.52
N GLY A 70 13.32 11.59 -17.82
CA GLY A 70 14.77 11.81 -17.76
C GLY A 70 15.42 11.65 -19.14
N ALA A 71 15.03 10.63 -19.89
CA ALA A 71 15.50 10.40 -21.26
C ALA A 71 15.09 11.55 -22.20
N PHE A 72 13.86 12.07 -22.07
CA PHE A 72 13.39 13.19 -22.88
C PHE A 72 14.21 14.46 -22.64
N ILE A 73 14.50 14.79 -21.38
CA ILE A 73 15.32 15.96 -21.03
C ILE A 73 16.75 15.78 -21.54
N PHE A 74 17.31 14.57 -21.42
CA PHE A 74 18.64 14.26 -21.93
C PHE A 74 18.73 14.42 -23.46
N LEU A 75 17.80 13.81 -24.21
CA LEU A 75 17.76 13.89 -25.67
C LEU A 75 17.52 15.32 -26.17
N ARG A 76 16.60 16.05 -25.52
CA ARG A 76 16.33 17.46 -25.85
C ARG A 76 17.54 18.35 -25.57
N GLY A 77 18.23 18.07 -24.46
CA GLY A 77 19.43 18.77 -24.05
C GLY A 77 20.60 18.59 -25.00
N LEU A 78 20.87 17.34 -25.42
CA LEU A 78 21.87 17.01 -26.42
C LEU A 78 21.60 17.73 -27.76
N SER A 79 20.34 17.73 -28.19
CA SER A 79 19.92 18.43 -29.41
C SER A 79 20.11 19.96 -29.34
N SER A 80 20.13 20.54 -28.14
CA SER A 80 20.17 21.99 -27.95
C SER A 80 21.59 22.53 -27.82
N SER A 81 22.43 21.91 -26.97
CA SER A 81 23.69 22.54 -26.57
C SER A 81 24.94 21.66 -26.60
N GLY A 82 24.87 20.44 -27.14
CA GLY A 82 26.03 19.53 -27.33
C GLY A 82 26.81 19.13 -26.07
N ASN A 83 26.48 19.70 -24.89
CA ASN A 83 27.16 19.49 -23.63
C ASN A 83 26.57 18.28 -22.91
N VAL A 84 27.14 17.10 -23.19
CA VAL A 84 26.66 15.81 -22.71
C VAL A 84 26.71 15.70 -21.18
N ALA A 85 27.73 16.26 -20.53
CA ALA A 85 27.91 16.16 -19.09
C ALA A 85 26.82 16.93 -18.31
N LEU A 86 26.50 18.14 -18.77
CA LEU A 86 25.48 18.96 -18.12
C LEU A 86 24.09 18.31 -18.25
N TRP A 87 23.69 17.92 -19.46
CA TRP A 87 22.37 17.33 -19.67
C TRP A 87 22.23 15.91 -19.10
N GLY A 88 23.33 15.15 -19.03
CA GLY A 88 23.37 13.89 -18.30
C GLY A 88 23.07 14.06 -16.82
N SER A 89 23.70 15.05 -16.17
CA SER A 89 23.47 15.36 -14.75
C SER A 89 22.03 15.82 -14.49
N VAL A 90 21.46 16.65 -15.38
CA VAL A 90 20.07 17.13 -15.28
C VAL A 90 19.07 16.01 -15.51
N GLY A 91 19.32 15.11 -16.48
CA GLY A 91 18.47 13.95 -16.72
C GLY A 91 18.43 13.00 -15.52
N ILE A 92 19.59 12.65 -14.96
CA ILE A 92 19.70 11.80 -13.77
C ILE A 92 19.06 12.49 -12.56
N GLY A 93 19.32 13.79 -12.36
CA GLY A 93 18.71 14.57 -11.29
C GLY A 93 17.18 14.59 -11.39
N THR A 94 16.63 14.62 -12.60
CA THR A 94 15.18 14.55 -12.81
C THR A 94 14.63 13.17 -12.44
N ILE A 95 15.31 12.08 -12.81
CA ILE A 95 14.89 10.71 -12.44
C ILE A 95 14.84 10.57 -10.92
N ILE A 96 15.92 10.98 -10.24
CA ILE A 96 16.02 10.90 -8.78
C ILE A 96 14.96 11.78 -8.12
N GLY A 97 14.78 13.02 -8.59
CA GLY A 97 13.80 13.95 -8.03
C GLY A 97 12.37 13.48 -8.18
N VAL A 98 11.99 12.99 -9.36
CA VAL A 98 10.62 12.49 -9.63
C VAL A 98 10.37 11.19 -8.85
N SER A 99 11.33 10.25 -8.86
CA SER A 99 11.21 8.99 -8.13
C SER A 99 11.10 9.23 -6.62
N TRP A 100 11.94 10.11 -6.07
CA TRP A 100 11.91 10.46 -4.65
C TRP A 100 10.63 11.20 -4.26
N GLY A 101 10.18 12.15 -5.09
CA GLY A 101 8.92 12.86 -4.86
C GLY A 101 7.71 11.94 -4.89
N CYS A 102 7.68 10.97 -5.81
CA CYS A 102 6.59 9.99 -5.90
C CYS A 102 6.60 9.04 -4.69
N TRP A 103 7.79 8.60 -4.24
CA TRP A 103 7.94 7.82 -3.02
C TRP A 103 7.47 8.60 -1.78
N TYR A 104 7.89 9.85 -1.62
CA TYR A 104 7.48 10.69 -0.50
C TYR A 104 5.97 10.92 -0.46
N LEU A 105 5.35 11.17 -1.61
CA LEU A 105 3.89 11.28 -1.72
C LEU A 105 3.19 9.97 -1.37
N ALA A 106 3.68 8.83 -1.88
CA ALA A 106 3.12 7.52 -1.57
C ALA A 106 3.18 7.22 -0.06
N HIS A 107 4.32 7.52 0.58
CA HIS A 107 4.50 7.35 2.02
C HIS A 107 3.55 8.25 2.81
N LYS A 108 3.50 9.55 2.49
CA LYS A 108 2.62 10.50 3.18
C LYS A 108 1.13 10.14 3.02
N LEU A 109 0.75 9.63 1.86
CA LEU A 109 -0.63 9.21 1.59
C LEU A 109 -0.95 7.90 2.32
N PHE A 110 0.03 7.00 2.44
CA PHE A 110 -0.08 5.79 3.27
C PHE A 110 -0.27 6.16 4.75
N ASP A 111 0.60 7.00 5.32
CA ASP A 111 0.53 7.40 6.74
C ASP A 111 -0.82 8.01 7.09
N LYS A 112 -1.32 8.93 6.25
CA LYS A 112 -2.65 9.54 6.43
C LYS A 112 -3.81 8.54 6.42
N GLN A 113 -3.68 7.43 5.69
CA GLN A 113 -4.72 6.40 5.64
C GLN A 113 -4.61 5.42 6.81
N MET A 114 -3.45 5.41 7.48
CA MET A 114 -3.14 4.58 8.65
C MET A 114 -3.44 5.30 9.97
N GLU A 115 -3.51 6.64 10.01
CA GLU A 115 -3.93 7.42 11.20
C GLU A 115 -5.27 6.93 11.76
N ASP A 116 -6.27 6.62 10.92
CA ASP A 116 -7.57 6.08 11.36
C ASP A 116 -7.48 4.66 11.96
N VAL A 117 -6.44 3.91 11.61
CA VAL A 117 -6.26 2.49 11.98
C VAL A 117 -5.49 2.36 13.31
N GLU A 118 -4.63 3.32 13.62
CA GLU A 118 -3.83 3.34 14.86
C GLU A 118 -4.64 3.74 16.11
N VAL A 119 -5.83 4.34 15.93
CA VAL A 119 -6.61 4.95 17.02
C VAL A 119 -7.62 3.98 17.68
N GLU A 120 -7.91 2.80 17.11
CA GLU A 120 -8.86 1.87 17.72
C GLU A 120 -8.19 0.89 18.69
N ASP A 121 -8.33 1.21 19.99
CA ASP A 121 -8.25 0.26 21.09
C ASP A 121 -8.94 -1.05 20.70
N LYS A 122 -8.16 -2.13 20.65
CA LYS A 122 -8.65 -3.48 20.42
C LYS A 122 -9.43 -3.93 21.65
N GLU A 123 -10.64 -3.44 21.84
CA GLU A 123 -11.52 -4.00 22.84
C GLU A 123 -12.06 -5.34 22.31
N PRO A 124 -11.79 -6.47 23.00
CA PRO A 124 -12.40 -7.74 22.69
C PRO A 124 -13.88 -7.64 23.03
N GLN A 125 -14.76 -7.78 22.04
CA GLN A 125 -16.17 -7.98 22.33
C GLN A 125 -16.39 -9.47 22.58
N LEU A 126 -16.48 -9.85 23.86
CA LEU A 126 -17.39 -10.89 24.27
C LEU A 126 -18.71 -10.22 24.61
N ASP A 127 -19.77 -10.78 24.04
CA ASP A 127 -21.21 -10.51 24.23
C ASP A 127 -21.86 -9.46 23.32
#